data_AF-A0A085FNF4-F1
#
_entry.id   AF-A0A085FNF4-F1
#
_cell.length_a   1.000
_cell.length_b   1.000
_cell.length_c   1.000
_cell.angle_alpha   90.00
_cell.angle_beta   90.00
_cell.angle_gamma   90.00
#
_symmetry.space_group_name_H-M   'P 1'
#
loop_
_entity.id
_entity.type
_entity.pdbx_description
1 polymer ?
#
loop_
_entity_poly.entity_id
_entity_poly.type
_entity_poly.pdbx_seq_one_letter_code
_entity_poly.pdbx_strand_id
1 'polypeptide(L)'
;MRGLRPLCWLRSAITLVCILLAPQLQAQSVAFTFDDGPILAATPHLGPQARNAAMLAALARQQVQAALFVTVGNGADRPEGLALARAWGQAGHALANHTMTHPDLDSDKVTLAQYQQEVLDCDRVIAALPGYQKWYRYTYLREGNSKDKRDGMRAFLRQQGYRNGYVTLDTSDWRLNEKLTEVLAKNP
;
A
#
# COMPACT_ATOMS: atom_id res chain seq x y z
N MET A 1 60.25 6.20 -40.49
CA MET A 1 59.68 6.66 -39.20
C MET A 1 58.16 6.73 -39.34
N ARG A 2 57.42 5.73 -38.84
CA ARG A 2 55.95 5.74 -38.84
C ARG A 2 55.49 6.05 -37.42
N GLY A 3 54.89 7.23 -37.23
CA GLY A 3 54.36 7.67 -35.94
C GLY A 3 53.20 6.79 -35.49
N LEU A 4 53.33 6.20 -34.30
CA LEU A 4 52.21 5.51 -33.64
C LEU A 4 51.11 6.54 -33.35
N ARG A 5 49.88 6.23 -33.77
CA ARG A 5 48.67 7.00 -33.48
C ARG A 5 48.23 6.73 -32.03
N PRO A 6 48.35 7.68 -31.08
CA PRO A 6 47.99 7.44 -29.68
C PRO A 6 46.48 7.55 -29.40
N LEU A 7 45.67 7.88 -30.42
CA LEU A 7 44.29 8.33 -30.24
C LEU A 7 43.26 7.21 -29.97
N CYS A 8 43.57 5.94 -30.29
CA CYS A 8 42.63 4.81 -30.07
C CYS A 8 42.57 4.33 -28.60
N TRP A 9 43.65 4.51 -27.83
CA TRP A 9 43.73 4.02 -26.45
C TRP A 9 42.96 4.91 -25.47
N LEU A 10 42.96 6.23 -25.67
CA LEU A 10 42.18 7.16 -24.84
C LEU A 10 40.66 6.94 -24.98
N ARG A 11 40.16 6.67 -26.18
CA ARG A 11 38.73 6.41 -26.41
C ARG A 11 38.25 5.14 -25.69
N SER A 12 39.05 4.08 -25.77
CA SER A 12 38.75 2.79 -25.13
C SER A 12 38.80 2.89 -23.59
N ALA A 13 39.73 3.68 -23.04
CA ALA A 13 39.83 3.93 -21.60
C ALA A 13 38.66 4.76 -21.05
N ILE A 14 38.20 5.78 -21.78
CA ILE A 14 37.05 6.62 -21.39
C ILE A 14 35.75 5.80 -21.37
N THR A 15 35.52 4.95 -22.38
CA THR A 15 34.33 4.07 -22.42
C THR A 15 34.32 3.08 -21.25
N LEU A 16 35.48 2.51 -20.88
CA LEU A 16 35.59 1.59 -19.75
C LEU A 16 35.31 2.29 -18.41
N VAL A 17 35.78 3.53 -18.24
CA VAL A 17 35.51 4.35 -17.03
C VAL A 17 34.03 4.72 -16.91
N CYS A 18 33.34 5.04 -18.01
CA CYS A 18 31.90 5.31 -17.99
C CYS A 18 31.06 4.06 -17.64
N ILE A 19 31.46 2.88 -18.11
CA ILE A 19 30.77 1.61 -17.77
C ILE A 19 30.97 1.25 -16.29
N LEU A 20 32.16 1.53 -15.72
CA LEU A 20 32.47 1.26 -14.31
C LEU A 20 31.79 2.24 -13.34
N LEU A 21 31.43 3.45 -13.79
CA LEU A 21 30.73 4.47 -12.98
C LEU A 21 29.20 4.46 -13.16
N ALA A 22 28.66 3.77 -14.17
CA ALA A 22 27.22 3.65 -14.41
C ALA A 22 26.39 3.01 -13.27
N PRO A 23 26.88 2.05 -12.44
CA PRO A 23 26.03 1.38 -11.46
C PRO A 23 25.68 2.25 -10.23
N GLN A 24 26.11 3.51 -10.17
CA GLN A 24 25.83 4.40 -9.03
C GLN A 24 24.60 5.29 -9.18
N LEU A 25 23.92 5.28 -10.33
CA LEU A 25 22.67 6.00 -10.54
C LEU A 25 21.47 5.07 -10.32
N GLN A 26 21.20 4.71 -9.05
CA GLN A 26 19.91 4.13 -8.71
C GLN A 26 18.89 5.26 -8.52
N ALA A 27 17.86 5.29 -9.37
CA ALA A 27 16.70 6.14 -9.14
C ALA A 27 16.03 5.74 -7.81
N GLN A 28 15.51 6.72 -7.08
CA GLN A 28 14.71 6.43 -5.89
C GLN A 28 13.46 5.64 -6.30
N SER A 29 13.05 4.70 -5.45
CA SER A 29 11.83 3.90 -5.66
C SER A 29 10.70 4.44 -4.79
N VAL A 30 9.49 4.45 -5.34
CA VAL A 30 8.26 4.81 -4.62
C VAL A 30 7.36 3.58 -4.61
N ALA A 31 6.88 3.19 -3.43
CA ALA A 31 5.88 2.15 -3.28
C ALA A 31 4.48 2.77 -3.26
N PHE A 32 3.62 2.35 -4.19
CA PHE A 32 2.21 2.73 -4.17
C PHE A 32 1.46 1.80 -3.22
N THR A 33 0.79 2.39 -2.23
CA THR A 33 -0.02 1.65 -1.27
C THR A 33 -1.37 2.31 -1.13
N PHE A 34 -2.43 1.50 -1.10
CA PHE A 34 -3.81 1.95 -0.97
C PHE A 34 -4.38 1.37 0.32
N ASP A 35 -5.03 2.22 1.11
CA ASP A 35 -5.63 1.83 2.38
C ASP A 35 -7.16 1.71 2.22
N ASP A 36 -7.80 1.12 3.22
CA ASP A 36 -9.26 1.08 3.40
C ASP A 36 -10.09 0.34 2.36
N GLY A 37 -9.48 -0.17 1.29
CA GLY A 37 -10.17 -1.00 0.33
C GLY A 37 -10.43 -2.42 0.86
N PRO A 38 -11.38 -3.15 0.25
CA PRO A 38 -12.30 -2.71 -0.79
C PRO A 38 -13.47 -1.92 -0.20
N ILE A 39 -13.88 -0.84 -0.87
CA ILE A 39 -15.05 -0.02 -0.50
C ILE A 39 -16.19 -0.38 -1.44
N LEU A 40 -17.36 -0.74 -0.91
CA LEU A 40 -18.53 -1.12 -1.73
C LEU A 40 -19.49 0.02 -2.03
N ALA A 41 -19.35 1.17 -1.38
CA ALA A 41 -20.10 2.36 -1.73
C ALA A 41 -19.82 2.79 -3.19
N ALA A 42 -20.87 3.13 -3.92
CA ALA A 42 -20.76 3.72 -5.24
C ALA A 42 -20.30 5.19 -5.13
N THR A 43 -19.53 5.66 -6.10
CA THR A 43 -19.35 7.10 -6.32
C THR A 43 -20.35 7.55 -7.41
N PRO A 44 -20.56 8.87 -7.59
CA PRO A 44 -21.53 9.37 -8.58
C PRO A 44 -21.36 8.81 -10.00
N HIS A 45 -20.12 8.53 -10.42
CA HIS A 45 -19.82 8.03 -11.77
C HIS A 45 -19.42 6.56 -11.85
N LEU A 46 -18.96 5.96 -10.75
CA LEU A 46 -18.41 4.60 -10.79
C LEU A 46 -18.95 3.73 -9.65
N GLY A 47 -19.54 2.61 -10.03
CA GLY A 47 -19.79 1.50 -9.10
C GLY A 47 -18.48 0.88 -8.59
N PRO A 48 -18.51 0.14 -7.47
CA PRO A 48 -17.32 -0.39 -6.82
C PRO A 48 -16.48 -1.30 -7.73
N GLN A 49 -17.12 -2.15 -8.54
CA GLN A 49 -16.41 -3.03 -9.48
C GLN A 49 -15.73 -2.25 -10.61
N ALA A 50 -16.41 -1.26 -11.20
CA ALA A 50 -15.84 -0.41 -12.24
C ALA A 50 -14.66 0.42 -11.71
N ARG A 51 -14.78 0.96 -10.50
CA ARG A 51 -13.70 1.69 -9.80
C ARG A 51 -12.50 0.79 -9.54
N ASN A 52 -12.71 -0.41 -9.00
CA ASN A 52 -11.63 -1.36 -8.75
C ASN A 52 -10.91 -1.77 -10.04
N ALA A 53 -11.67 -2.08 -11.10
CA ALA A 53 -11.11 -2.41 -12.41
C ALA A 53 -10.32 -1.24 -13.02
N ALA A 54 -10.80 0.00 -12.89
CA ALA A 54 -10.09 1.18 -13.37
C ALA A 54 -8.74 1.40 -12.66
N MET A 55 -8.68 1.20 -11.34
CA MET A 55 -7.43 1.27 -10.58
C MET A 55 -6.42 0.21 -11.04
N LEU A 56 -6.85 -1.06 -11.11
CA LEU A 56 -6.00 -2.16 -11.55
C LEU A 56 -5.51 -1.98 -13.00
N ALA A 57 -6.37 -1.52 -13.89
CA ALA A 57 -6.01 -1.21 -15.28
C ALA A 57 -4.98 -0.07 -15.38
N ALA A 58 -5.11 0.96 -14.53
CA ALA A 58 -4.14 2.05 -14.48
C ALA A 58 -2.77 1.56 -13.99
N LEU A 59 -2.73 0.75 -12.93
CA LEU A 59 -1.49 0.16 -12.41
C LEU A 59 -0.83 -0.75 -13.45
N ALA A 60 -1.60 -1.63 -14.10
CA ALA A 60 -1.10 -2.54 -15.13
C ALA A 60 -0.54 -1.79 -16.34
N ARG A 61 -1.25 -0.76 -16.83
CA ARG A 61 -0.79 0.07 -17.96
C ARG A 61 0.53 0.77 -17.67
N GLN A 62 0.77 1.15 -16.42
CA GLN A 62 2.01 1.79 -15.99
C GLN A 62 3.05 0.80 -15.46
N GLN A 63 2.77 -0.51 -15.52
CA GLN A 63 3.64 -1.57 -15.01
C GLN A 63 4.04 -1.39 -13.53
N VAL A 64 3.13 -0.83 -12.72
CA VAL A 64 3.34 -0.58 -11.30
C VAL A 64 2.78 -1.73 -10.47
N GLN A 65 3.62 -2.30 -9.59
CA GLN A 65 3.17 -3.16 -8.51
C GLN A 65 2.83 -2.30 -7.28
N ALA A 66 1.73 -2.63 -6.61
CA ALA A 66 1.22 -1.91 -5.45
C ALA A 66 0.89 -2.86 -4.30
N ALA A 67 0.52 -2.29 -3.16
CA ALA A 67 -0.08 -3.01 -2.04
C ALA A 67 -1.46 -2.43 -1.69
N LEU A 68 -2.40 -3.30 -1.36
CA LEU A 68 -3.68 -2.94 -0.76
C LEU A 68 -3.69 -3.34 0.72
N PHE A 69 -3.79 -2.37 1.61
CA PHE A 69 -4.03 -2.57 3.04
C PHE A 69 -5.54 -2.65 3.26
N VAL A 70 -6.01 -3.84 3.61
CA VAL A 70 -7.43 -4.18 3.64
C VAL A 70 -8.05 -3.88 5.00
N THR A 71 -9.07 -3.04 4.99
CA THR A 71 -10.01 -2.87 6.10
C THR A 71 -11.23 -3.74 5.81
N VAL A 72 -11.42 -4.83 6.55
CA VAL A 72 -12.41 -5.84 6.18
C VAL A 72 -13.84 -5.30 6.23
N GLY A 73 -14.20 -4.55 7.26
CA GLY A 73 -15.52 -3.96 7.46
C GLY A 73 -15.93 -2.91 6.41
N ASN A 74 -14.99 -2.42 5.59
CA ASN A 74 -15.31 -1.52 4.49
C ASN A 74 -15.94 -2.24 3.28
N GLY A 75 -15.86 -3.57 3.25
CA GLY A 75 -16.58 -4.38 2.28
C GLY A 75 -16.06 -5.79 2.04
N ALA A 76 -14.85 -6.14 2.52
CA ALA A 76 -14.33 -7.50 2.37
C ALA A 76 -15.01 -8.52 3.31
N ASP A 77 -15.86 -8.06 4.23
CA ASP A 77 -16.79 -8.87 5.00
C ASP A 77 -17.93 -9.49 4.17
N ARG A 78 -18.09 -9.03 2.92
CA ARG A 78 -19.09 -9.51 1.96
C ARG A 78 -18.44 -10.16 0.75
N PRO A 79 -19.09 -11.16 0.11
CA PRO A 79 -18.52 -11.87 -1.03
C PRO A 79 -18.08 -10.96 -2.18
N GLU A 80 -18.88 -9.94 -2.50
CA GLU A 80 -18.59 -9.02 -3.58
C GLU A 80 -17.35 -8.16 -3.30
N GLY A 81 -17.15 -7.67 -2.08
CA GLY A 81 -15.96 -6.90 -1.73
C GLY A 81 -14.74 -7.80 -1.58
N LEU A 82 -14.89 -8.99 -0.99
CA LEU A 82 -13.80 -9.96 -0.92
C LEU A 82 -13.29 -10.35 -2.32
N ALA A 83 -14.18 -10.44 -3.31
CA ALA A 83 -13.81 -10.63 -4.71
C ALA A 83 -13.00 -9.45 -5.27
N LEU A 84 -13.34 -8.20 -4.91
CA LEU A 84 -12.54 -7.02 -5.30
C LEU A 84 -11.13 -7.08 -4.69
N ALA A 85 -10.99 -7.39 -3.40
CA ALA A 85 -9.68 -7.56 -2.77
C ALA A 85 -8.89 -8.70 -3.44
N ARG A 86 -9.50 -9.86 -3.68
CA ARG A 86 -8.88 -10.99 -4.38
C ARG A 86 -8.33 -10.61 -5.76
N ALA A 87 -9.03 -9.72 -6.48
CA ALA A 87 -8.59 -9.26 -7.80
C ALA A 87 -7.25 -8.51 -7.76
N TRP A 88 -6.93 -7.80 -6.67
CA TRP A 88 -5.61 -7.16 -6.50
C TRP A 88 -4.49 -8.21 -6.45
N GLY A 89 -4.70 -9.26 -5.66
CA GLY A 89 -3.74 -10.35 -5.53
C GLY A 89 -3.54 -11.12 -6.84
N GLN A 90 -4.64 -11.39 -7.56
CA GLN A 90 -4.60 -12.01 -8.88
C GLN A 90 -3.88 -11.15 -9.94
N ALA A 91 -3.90 -9.83 -9.78
CA ALA A 91 -3.15 -8.88 -10.61
C ALA A 91 -1.66 -8.76 -10.20
N GLY A 92 -1.20 -9.50 -9.18
CA GLY A 92 0.19 -9.49 -8.73
C GLY A 92 0.52 -8.37 -7.74
N HIS A 93 -0.48 -7.75 -7.11
CA HIS A 93 -0.30 -6.80 -6.03
C HIS A 93 -0.27 -7.49 -4.67
N ALA A 94 0.37 -6.86 -3.69
CA ALA A 94 0.36 -7.35 -2.32
C ALA A 94 -0.97 -7.02 -1.63
N LEU A 95 -1.42 -7.91 -0.74
CA LEU A 95 -2.50 -7.64 0.21
C LEU A 95 -1.95 -7.64 1.62
N ALA A 96 -2.35 -6.67 2.41
CA ALA A 96 -1.86 -6.44 3.77
C ALA A 96 -3.01 -6.07 4.71
N ASN A 97 -2.75 -6.12 6.01
CA ASN A 97 -3.75 -5.94 7.05
C ASN A 97 -3.92 -4.46 7.44
N HIS A 98 -5.16 -3.97 7.46
CA HIS A 98 -5.51 -2.65 7.97
C HIS A 98 -6.61 -2.68 9.03
N THR A 99 -6.62 -3.72 9.86
CA THR A 99 -7.63 -4.00 10.90
C THR A 99 -8.99 -4.43 10.36
N MET A 100 -9.88 -4.87 11.24
CA MET A 100 -11.21 -5.36 10.87
C MET A 100 -12.17 -4.19 10.65
N THR A 101 -12.21 -3.21 11.56
CA THR A 101 -13.22 -2.14 11.59
C THR A 101 -12.63 -0.73 11.52
N HIS A 102 -11.32 -0.60 11.31
CA HIS A 102 -10.59 0.68 11.30
C HIS A 102 -10.73 1.51 12.61
N PRO A 103 -10.60 0.93 13.81
CA PRO A 103 -10.64 1.69 15.06
C PRO A 103 -9.39 2.54 15.23
N ASP A 104 -9.42 3.53 16.11
CA ASP A 104 -8.24 4.35 16.44
C ASP A 104 -7.58 3.88 17.74
N LEU A 105 -6.37 3.30 17.66
CA LEU A 105 -5.62 2.90 18.86
C LEU A 105 -5.28 4.10 19.77
N ASP A 106 -5.23 5.31 19.23
CA ASP A 106 -5.01 6.53 20.00
C ASP A 106 -6.21 6.91 20.88
N SER A 107 -7.40 6.37 20.60
CA SER A 107 -8.59 6.66 21.39
C SER A 107 -8.55 6.00 22.78
N ASP A 108 -8.95 6.73 23.83
CA ASP A 108 -9.16 6.16 25.17
C ASP A 108 -10.25 5.08 25.22
N LYS A 109 -11.13 5.05 24.21
CA LYS A 109 -12.20 4.06 24.10
C LYS A 109 -11.72 2.72 23.53
N VAL A 110 -10.52 2.68 22.97
CA VAL A 110 -9.95 1.48 22.34
C VAL A 110 -8.79 0.99 23.20
N THR A 111 -8.98 -0.18 23.80
CA THR A 111 -7.93 -0.86 24.55
C THR A 111 -6.93 -1.52 23.59
N LEU A 112 -5.70 -1.74 24.06
CA LEU A 112 -4.69 -2.48 23.28
C LEU A 112 -5.19 -3.88 22.88
N ALA A 113 -5.84 -4.60 23.79
CA ALA A 113 -6.33 -5.95 23.53
C ALA A 113 -7.41 -5.98 22.42
N GLN A 114 -8.35 -5.03 22.46
CA GLN A 114 -9.35 -4.87 21.39
C GLN A 114 -8.67 -4.62 20.04
N TYR A 115 -7.67 -3.74 20.01
CA TYR A 115 -6.98 -3.41 18.77
C TYR A 115 -6.09 -4.54 18.22
N GLN A 116 -5.51 -5.37 19.10
CA GLN A 116 -4.80 -6.58 18.67
C GLN A 116 -5.77 -7.60 18.07
N GLN A 117 -6.96 -7.74 18.66
CA GLN A 117 -8.01 -8.61 18.16
C GLN A 117 -8.47 -8.21 16.76
N GLU A 118 -8.58 -6.91 16.50
CA GLU A 118 -8.89 -6.35 15.18
C GLU A 118 -7.91 -6.77 14.08
N VAL A 119 -6.61 -6.85 14.40
CA VAL A 119 -5.59 -7.36 13.47
C VAL A 119 -5.79 -8.85 13.21
N LEU A 120 -6.09 -9.65 14.24
CA LEU A 120 -6.33 -11.09 14.08
C LEU A 120 -7.62 -11.38 13.31
N ASP A 121 -8.67 -10.60 13.54
CA ASP A 121 -9.95 -10.74 12.86
C ASP A 121 -9.81 -10.44 11.36
N CYS A 122 -9.10 -9.36 11.02
CA CYS A 122 -8.76 -9.05 9.64
C CYS A 122 -7.92 -10.16 8.99
N ASP A 123 -6.90 -10.67 9.70
CA ASP A 123 -6.03 -11.75 9.21
C ASP A 123 -6.82 -12.99 8.79
N ARG A 124 -7.81 -13.41 9.59
CA ARG A 124 -8.62 -14.58 9.30
C ARG A 124 -9.38 -14.47 7.98
N VAL A 125 -9.73 -13.26 7.55
CA VAL A 125 -10.46 -13.02 6.30
C VAL A 125 -9.51 -12.98 5.10
N ILE A 126 -8.36 -12.33 5.24
CA ILE A 126 -7.51 -12.01 4.08
C ILE A 126 -6.34 -12.98 3.87
N ALA A 127 -5.96 -13.79 4.86
CA ALA A 127 -4.76 -14.65 4.80
C ALA A 127 -4.79 -15.68 3.66
N ALA A 128 -5.98 -16.08 3.20
CA ALA A 128 -6.15 -17.03 2.08
C ALA A 128 -6.20 -16.33 0.70
N LEU A 129 -6.09 -15.00 0.64
CA LEU A 129 -6.10 -14.27 -0.62
C LEU A 129 -4.72 -14.33 -1.30
N PRO A 130 -4.67 -14.40 -2.64
CA PRO A 130 -3.42 -14.30 -3.38
C PRO A 130 -2.68 -13.00 -3.04
N GLY A 131 -1.36 -13.03 -3.01
CA GLY A 131 -0.55 -11.84 -2.72
C GLY A 131 -0.54 -11.40 -1.25
N TYR A 132 -1.22 -12.12 -0.35
CA TYR A 132 -1.20 -11.81 1.08
C TYR A 132 0.24 -11.78 1.64
N GLN A 133 0.53 -10.75 2.43
CA GLN A 133 1.77 -10.57 3.18
C GLN A 133 1.43 -10.29 4.65
N LYS A 134 2.29 -10.77 5.57
CA LYS A 134 2.26 -10.38 6.99
C LYS A 134 2.77 -8.94 7.16
N TRP A 135 2.13 -8.00 6.48
CA TRP A 135 2.32 -6.57 6.61
C TRP A 135 1.06 -5.98 7.23
N TYR A 136 1.26 -4.92 8.00
CA TYR A 136 0.21 -4.28 8.76
C TYR A 136 0.44 -2.77 8.73
N ARG A 137 -0.62 -1.97 8.67
CA ARG A 137 -0.54 -0.53 8.82
C ARG A 137 -1.51 -0.05 9.89
N TYR A 138 -1.02 0.82 10.76
CA TYR A 138 -1.85 1.50 11.76
C TYR A 138 -2.89 2.37 11.06
N THR A 139 -4.14 2.14 11.43
CA THR A 139 -5.27 3.04 11.16
C THR A 139 -4.92 4.46 11.60
N TYR A 140 -5.18 5.45 10.75
CA TYR A 140 -4.81 6.84 11.00
C TYR A 140 -3.31 7.09 11.24
N LEU A 141 -2.44 6.11 10.99
CA LEU A 141 -1.00 6.15 11.25
C LEU A 141 -0.62 6.43 12.72
N ARG A 142 -1.54 6.21 13.67
CA ARG A 142 -1.29 6.44 15.11
C ARG A 142 -0.99 5.14 15.85
N GLU A 143 0.11 5.13 16.59
CA GLU A 143 0.57 3.94 17.34
C GLU A 143 0.00 3.85 18.78
N GLY A 144 -0.95 4.72 19.13
CA GLY A 144 -1.60 4.74 20.44
C GLY A 144 -1.16 5.89 21.35
N ASN A 145 -2.05 6.26 22.26
CA ASN A 145 -1.92 7.43 23.13
C ASN A 145 -1.12 7.19 24.43
N SER A 146 -0.55 6.00 24.59
CA SER A 146 0.27 5.66 25.76
C SER A 146 1.47 4.79 25.38
N LYS A 147 2.49 4.81 26.24
CA LYS A 147 3.68 3.97 26.07
C LYS A 147 3.33 2.49 26.05
N ASP A 148 2.38 2.09 26.89
CA ASP A 148 1.91 0.70 26.99
C ASP A 148 1.20 0.24 25.72
N LYS A 149 0.33 1.09 25.13
CA LYS A 149 -0.31 0.77 23.84
C LYS A 149 0.73 0.64 22.73
N ARG A 150 1.63 1.62 22.60
CA ARG A 150 2.66 1.62 21.55
C ARG A 150 3.59 0.42 21.67
N ASP A 151 4.18 0.23 22.84
CA ASP A 151 5.19 -0.82 23.03
C ASP A 151 4.55 -2.21 23.02
N GLY A 152 3.34 -2.33 23.57
CA GLY A 152 2.53 -3.55 23.52
C GLY A 152 2.09 -3.92 22.09
N MET A 153 1.68 -2.95 21.28
CA MET A 153 1.32 -3.22 19.88
C MET A 153 2.55 -3.61 19.05
N ARG A 154 3.68 -2.93 19.25
CA ARG A 154 4.96 -3.32 18.61
C ARG A 154 5.40 -4.72 19.00
N ALA A 155 5.26 -5.10 20.27
CA ALA A 155 5.57 -6.45 20.75
C ALA A 155 4.65 -7.50 20.10
N PHE A 156 3.35 -7.23 20.08
CA PHE A 156 2.37 -8.07 19.42
C PHE A 156 2.68 -8.28 17.93
N LEU A 157 2.95 -7.21 17.18
CA LEU A 157 3.29 -7.33 15.75
C LEU A 157 4.52 -8.21 15.54
N ARG A 158 5.58 -8.06 16.34
CA ARG A 158 6.75 -8.94 16.28
C ARG A 158 6.41 -10.39 16.58
N GLN A 159 5.61 -10.64 17.63
CA GLN A 159 5.19 -11.99 18.02
C GLN A 159 4.35 -12.68 16.93
N GLN A 160 3.49 -11.92 16.25
CA GLN A 160 2.63 -12.40 15.17
C GLN A 160 3.32 -12.43 13.79
N GLY A 161 4.60 -12.03 13.71
CA GLY A 161 5.37 -12.01 12.47
C GLY A 161 5.01 -10.88 11.50
N TYR A 162 4.32 -9.84 11.97
CA TYR A 162 3.94 -8.69 11.16
C TYR A 162 5.05 -7.65 11.03
N ARG A 163 5.12 -7.02 9.85
CA ARG A 163 5.92 -5.83 9.58
C ARG A 163 5.03 -4.60 9.45
N ASN A 164 5.43 -3.48 10.07
CA ASN A 164 4.72 -2.22 9.91
C ASN A 164 4.99 -1.60 8.53
N GLY A 165 3.94 -1.34 7.75
CA GLY A 165 3.98 -0.67 6.46
C GLY A 165 3.95 0.85 6.64
N TYR A 166 5.09 1.46 6.92
CA TYR A 166 5.21 2.91 7.10
C TYR A 166 4.76 3.71 5.87
N VAL A 167 4.34 4.96 6.10
CA VAL A 167 4.03 5.95 5.06
C VAL A 167 5.05 7.09 5.18
N THR A 168 5.65 7.48 4.07
CA THR A 168 6.60 8.61 3.99
C THR A 168 6.07 9.78 3.19
N LEU A 169 5.08 9.55 2.33
CA LEU A 169 4.40 10.54 1.52
C LEU A 169 2.89 10.27 1.62
N ASP A 170 2.15 11.24 2.14
CA ASP A 170 0.68 11.20 2.22
C ASP A 170 0.11 12.19 1.20
N THR A 171 -0.90 11.76 0.45
CA THR A 171 -1.56 12.57 -0.58
C THR A 171 -2.81 13.28 -0.08
N SER A 172 -3.33 12.89 1.09
CA SER A 172 -4.62 13.35 1.61
C SER A 172 -5.76 13.25 0.58
N ASP A 173 -5.69 12.23 -0.28
CA ASP A 173 -6.62 11.96 -1.37
C ASP A 173 -8.07 11.79 -0.89
N TRP A 174 -8.28 11.19 0.28
CA TRP A 174 -9.58 11.04 0.91
C TRP A 174 -10.31 12.38 1.07
N ARG A 175 -9.59 13.46 1.44
CA ARG A 175 -10.15 14.79 1.61
C ARG A 175 -10.56 15.43 0.29
N LEU A 176 -9.77 15.20 -0.76
CA LEU A 176 -10.10 15.62 -2.12
C LEU A 176 -11.30 14.84 -2.65
N ASN A 177 -11.36 13.53 -2.39
CA ASN A 177 -12.46 12.67 -2.79
C ASN A 177 -13.79 13.03 -2.11
N GLU A 178 -13.76 13.37 -0.82
CA GLU A 178 -14.93 13.91 -0.11
C GLU A 178 -15.47 15.16 -0.81
N LYS A 179 -14.57 16.10 -1.13
CA LYS A 179 -14.99 17.35 -1.78
C LYS A 179 -15.51 17.09 -3.20
N LEU A 180 -14.85 16.22 -3.96
CA LEU A 180 -15.29 15.82 -5.29
C LEU A 180 -16.69 15.21 -5.25
N THR A 181 -16.94 14.29 -4.32
CA THR A 181 -18.24 13.64 -4.14
C THR A 181 -19.33 14.66 -3.77
N GLU A 182 -19.02 15.61 -2.87
CA GLU A 182 -19.94 16.70 -2.50
C GLU A 182 -20.33 17.56 -3.72
N VAL A 183 -19.35 17.90 -4.58
CA VAL A 183 -19.58 18.73 -5.77
C VAL A 183 -20.40 17.97 -6.81
N LEU A 184 -20.05 16.72 -7.10
CA LEU A 184 -20.76 15.89 -8.06
C LEU A 184 -22.19 15.55 -7.60
N ALA A 185 -22.44 15.40 -6.30
CA ALA A 185 -23.80 15.20 -5.79
C ALA A 185 -24.70 16.43 -6.03
N LYS A 186 -24.12 17.64 -6.07
CA LYS A 186 -24.85 18.89 -6.35
C LYS A 186 -24.97 19.17 -7.85
N ASN A 187 -24.00 18.73 -8.64
CA ASN A 187 -23.93 18.89 -10.10
C ASN A 187 -23.48 17.56 -10.74
N PRO A 188 -24.41 16.62 -10.95
CA PRO A 188 -24.10 15.25 -11.36
C PRO A 188 -23.60 15.12 -12.80
#